data_AF-A0A9D8N1G4-F1
#
_entry.id   AF-A0A9D8N1G4-F1
#
_cell.length_a   1.000
_cell.length_b   1.000
_cell.length_c   1.000
_cell.angle_alpha   90.00
_cell.angle_beta   90.00
_cell.angle_gamma   90.00
#
_symmetry.space_group_name_H-M   'P 1'
#
loop_
_entity.id
_entity.type
_entity.pdbx_description
1 polymer ?
#
loop_
_entity_poly.entity_id
_entity_poly.type
_entity_poly.pdbx_seq_one_letter_code
_entity_poly.pdbx_strand_id
1 'polypeptide(L)' 'MAERITDKPRTLKELSCFYQVSTKTFKGWLRCNALREIRPENGYYYSIASVKAIVQHLGEP' A
#
# COMPACT_ATOMS: atom_id res chain seq x y z
N MET A 1 -10.55 16.36 -8.96
CA MET A 1 -10.98 15.63 -7.76
C MET A 1 -9.88 14.64 -7.41
N ALA A 2 -9.21 14.78 -6.26
CA ALA A 2 -8.14 13.87 -5.87
C ALA A 2 -8.76 12.56 -5.39
N GLU A 3 -8.75 11.52 -6.22
CA GLU A 3 -9.12 10.17 -5.79
C GLU A 3 -8.19 9.75 -4.65
N ARG A 4 -8.77 9.47 -3.48
CA ARG A 4 -7.99 8.95 -2.34
C ARG A 4 -7.51 7.54 -2.68
N ILE A 5 -6.25 7.24 -2.40
CA ILE A 5 -5.69 5.91 -2.68
C ILE A 5 -6.41 4.80 -1.90
N THR A 6 -7.12 5.16 -0.83
CA THR A 6 -7.90 4.31 0.07
C THR A 6 -9.35 4.03 -0.38
N ASP A 7 -9.76 4.46 -1.58
CA ASP A 7 -11.15 4.33 -2.04
C ASP A 7 -11.44 2.99 -2.76
N LYS A 8 -10.43 2.39 -3.38
CA LYS A 8 -10.54 1.09 -4.07
C LYS A 8 -9.32 0.22 -3.80
N PRO A 9 -9.41 -1.10 -4.00
CA PRO A 9 -8.26 -1.99 -3.92
C PRO A 9 -7.15 -1.51 -4.86
N ARG A 10 -5.91 -1.61 -4.39
CA ARG A 10 -4.73 -1.12 -5.12
C ARG A 10 -3.69 -2.21 -5.26
N THR A 11 -3.02 -2.23 -6.39
CA THR A 11 -1.86 -3.09 -6.58
C THR A 11 -0.63 -2.51 -5.88
N LEU A 12 0.36 -3.37 -5.63
CA LEU A 12 1.67 -2.94 -5.11
C LEU A 12 2.31 -1.85 -5.99
N LYS A 13 2.10 -1.92 -7.31
CA LYS A 13 2.64 -0.97 -8.28
C LYS A 13 1.98 0.40 -8.16
N GLU A 14 0.66 0.44 -8.00
CA GLU A 14 -0.07 1.70 -7.78
C GLU A 14 0.33 2.34 -6.45
N LEU A 15 0.44 1.54 -5.38
CA LEU A 15 0.88 2.04 -4.09
C LEU A 15 2.32 2.58 -4.17
N SER A 16 3.25 1.85 -4.78
CA SER A 16 4.63 2.34 -4.95
C SER A 16 4.69 3.62 -5.79
N CYS A 17 3.84 3.73 -6.81
CA CYS A 17 3.73 4.94 -7.64
C CYS A 17 3.24 6.15 -6.84
N PHE A 18 2.24 5.95 -5.96
CA PHE A 18 1.69 6.99 -5.10
C PHE A 18 2.74 7.55 -4.13
N TYR A 19 3.55 6.67 -3.53
CA TYR A 19 4.66 7.08 -2.67
C TYR A 19 5.92 7.49 -3.47
N GLN A 20 5.85 7.53 -4.80
CA GLN A 20 6.97 7.84 -5.69
C GLN A 20 8.25 7.01 -5.43
N VAL A 21 8.07 5.76 -4.97
CA VAL A 21 9.16 4.83 -4.69
C VAL A 21 9.14 3.63 -5.63
N SER A 22 10.27 2.95 -5.74
CA SER A 22 10.33 1.67 -6.43
C SER A 22 9.49 0.62 -5.71
N THR A 23 8.89 -0.30 -6.49
CA THR A 23 8.16 -1.46 -5.95
C THR A 23 9.01 -2.29 -4.96
N LYS A 24 10.32 -2.38 -5.19
CA LYS A 24 11.27 -3.03 -4.27
C LYS A 24 11.35 -2.32 -2.93
N THR A 25 11.48 -0.99 -2.93
CA THR A 25 11.53 -0.15 -1.72
C THR A 25 10.21 -0.26 -0.96
N PHE A 26 9.08 -0.14 -1.67
CA PHE A 26 7.77 -0.27 -1.08
C PHE A 26 7.54 -1.66 -0.46
N LYS A 27 7.97 -2.72 -1.15
CA LYS A 27 7.95 -4.09 -0.62
C LYS A 27 8.85 -4.24 0.62
N GLY A 28 9.94 -3.48 0.70
CA GLY A 28 10.77 -3.38 1.90
C GLY A 28 10.02 -2.75 3.07
N TRP A 29 9.26 -1.68 2.84
CA TRP A 29 8.43 -1.05 3.86
C TRP A 29 7.32 -1.99 4.36
N LEU A 30 6.68 -2.74 3.47
CA LEU A 30 5.70 -3.76 3.83
C LEU A 30 6.29 -4.93 4.64
N ARG A 31 7.62 -5.10 4.68
CA ARG A 31 8.28 -6.10 5.53
C ARG A 31 8.47 -5.63 6.97
N CYS A 32 8.21 -4.36 7.29
CA CYS A 32 8.20 -3.89 8.68
C CYS A 32 7.13 -4.63 9.49
N ASN A 33 7.40 -4.88 10.78
CA ASN A 33 6.50 -5.68 11.64
C ASN A 33 5.04 -5.19 11.62
N ALA A 34 4.81 -3.88 11.54
CA ALA A 34 3.46 -3.30 11.50
C ALA A 34 2.67 -3.57 10.20
N LEU A 35 3.36 -3.79 9.07
CA LEU A 35 2.73 -4.02 7.76
C LEU A 35 2.92 -5.45 7.26
N ARG A 36 3.69 -6.27 7.99
CA ARG A 36 3.99 -7.67 7.65
C ARG A 36 2.75 -8.57 7.65
N GLU A 37 1.75 -8.22 8.46
CA GLU A 37 0.46 -8.92 8.50
C GLU A 37 -0.44 -8.54 7.31
N ILE A 38 -0.17 -7.40 6.67
CA ILE A 38 -0.90 -6.92 5.51
C ILE A 38 -0.43 -7.67 4.27
N ARG A 39 -1.21 -8.69 3.90
CA ARG A 39 -0.97 -9.46 2.67
C ARG A 39 -1.99 -9.09 1.59
N PRO A 40 -1.58 -9.15 0.31
CA PRO A 40 -2.53 -9.05 -0.79
C PRO A 40 -3.44 -10.28 -0.80
N GLU A 41 -4.75 -10.08 -0.93
CA GLU A 41 -5.75 -11.17 -0.86
C GLU A 41 -5.58 -12.20 -1.98
N ASN A 42 -4.99 -11.80 -3.11
CA ASN A 42 -4.80 -12.70 -4.25
C ASN A 42 -3.40 -12.58 -4.88
N GLY A 43 -2.40 -12.14 -4.10
CA GLY A 43 -1.03 -11.90 -4.61
C GLY A 43 -0.87 -10.64 -5.48
N TYR A 44 -1.96 -10.07 -6.00
CA TYR A 44 -1.94 -8.92 -6.91
C TYR A 44 -2.47 -7.61 -6.29
N TYR A 45 -3.52 -7.69 -5.47
CA TYR A 45 -4.25 -6.53 -4.95
C TYR A 45 -4.26 -6.50 -3.42
N TYR A 46 -4.10 -5.31 -2.86
CA TYR A 46 -4.36 -4.99 -1.46
C TYR A 46 -5.78 -4.48 -1.33
N SER A 47 -6.50 -5.07 -0.38
CA SER A 47 -7.85 -4.65 -0.03
C SER A 47 -7.88 -3.20 0.46
N ILE A 48 -9.05 -2.56 0.40
CA ILE A 48 -9.20 -1.17 0.86
C ILE A 48 -8.74 -1.01 2.32
N ALA A 49 -9.04 -1.97 3.18
CA ALA A 49 -8.60 -1.98 4.58
C ALA A 49 -7.07 -2.03 4.69
N SER A 50 -6.42 -2.90 3.90
CA SER A 50 -4.97 -3.00 3.80
C SER A 50 -4.33 -1.69 3.34
N VAL A 51 -4.90 -1.06 2.31
CA VAL A 51 -4.41 0.22 1.80
C VAL A 51 -4.56 1.33 2.84
N LYS A 52 -5.70 1.38 3.56
CA LYS A 52 -5.90 2.33 4.68
C LYS A 52 -4.87 2.15 5.77
N ALA A 53 -4.62 0.92 6.20
CA ALA A 53 -3.62 0.62 7.24
C ALA A 53 -2.21 1.02 6.79
N ILE A 54 -1.86 0.77 5.53
CA ILE A 54 -0.57 1.20 4.96
C ILE A 54 -0.44 2.72 4.98
N VAL A 55 -1.45 3.46 4.51
CA VAL A 55 -1.44 4.93 4.49
C VAL A 55 -1.43 5.51 5.90
N GLN A 56 -2.18 4.93 6.82
CA GLN A 56 -2.19 5.35 8.22
C GLN A 56 -0.83 5.15 8.89
N HIS A 57 -0.07 4.12 8.50
CA HIS A 57 1.24 3.82 9.08
C HIS A 57 2.38 4.60 8.41
N LEU A 58 2.37 4.72 7.09
CA LEU A 58 3.42 5.42 6.33
C LEU A 58 3.20 6.94 6.27
N GLY A 59 1.98 7.41 6.52
CA GLY A 59 1.57 8.79 6.32
C GLY A 59 1.23 9.08 4.86
N GLU A 60 0.57 10.22 4.63
CA GLU A 60 0.43 10.79 3.29
C GLU A 60 1.70 11.59 2.95
N PRO A 61 2.32 11.39 1.78
CA PRO A 61 3.49 12.15 1.36
C PRO A 61 3.19 13.63 1.06
#